data_AF-A0A526P0V9-F1
#
_entry.id   AF-A0A526P0V9-F1
#
_cell.length_a   1.000
_cell.length_b   1.000
_cell.length_c   1.000
_cell.angle_alpha   90.00
_cell.angle_beta   90.00
_cell.angle_gamma   90.00
#
_symmetry.space_group_name_H-M   'P 1'
#
loop_
_entity.id
_entity.type
_entity.pdbx_description
1 polymer ?
#
loop_
_entity_poly.entity_id
_entity_poly.type
_entity_poly.pdbx_seq_one_letter_code
_entity_poly.pdbx_strand_id
1 'polypeptide(L)'
;VPPQDAVSPARRAKPYIYTDAEITALLATALSLPPADALRRWTYHCLFGLIAVAGLRHSEALDLFRDDVDLDQGILTIRETKFG
;
A
#
# COMPACT_ATOMS: atom_id res chain seq x y z
N VAL A 1 28.45 -25.61 -1.59
CA VAL A 1 28.11 -24.47 -2.47
C VAL A 1 27.24 -25.02 -3.59
N PRO A 2 25.98 -24.58 -3.78
CA PRO A 2 25.16 -25.10 -4.86
C PRO A 2 25.68 -24.63 -6.23
N PRO A 3 25.41 -25.38 -7.32
CA PRO A 3 25.86 -25.01 -8.66
C PRO A 3 25.22 -23.69 -9.11
N GLN A 4 26.00 -22.82 -9.77
CA GLN A 4 25.58 -21.46 -10.15
C GLN A 4 24.47 -21.42 -11.23
N ASP A 5 24.14 -22.57 -11.82
CA ASP A 5 23.17 -22.69 -12.93
C ASP A 5 21.80 -23.23 -12.49
N ALA A 6 21.54 -23.39 -11.19
CA ALA A 6 20.32 -24.01 -10.67
C ALA A 6 19.10 -23.05 -10.55
N VAL A 7 19.26 -21.77 -10.86
CA VAL A 7 18.19 -20.77 -10.74
C VAL A 7 17.81 -20.30 -12.14
N SER A 8 16.66 -20.77 -12.65
CA SER A 8 16.09 -20.19 -13.87
C SER A 8 15.91 -18.67 -13.67
N PRO A 9 16.25 -17.82 -14.66
CA PRO A 9 16.08 -16.38 -14.51
C PRO A 9 14.62 -16.09 -14.17
N ALA A 10 14.38 -15.53 -12.99
CA ALA A 10 13.04 -15.18 -12.55
C ALA A 10 12.44 -14.21 -13.56
N ARG A 11 11.43 -14.66 -14.31
CA ARG A 11 10.72 -13.81 -15.27
C ARG A 11 10.03 -12.70 -14.48
N ARG A 12 10.62 -11.50 -14.49
CA ARG A 12 10.08 -10.34 -13.79
C ARG A 12 8.70 -10.02 -14.38
N ALA A 13 7.67 -10.05 -13.54
CA ALA A 13 6.34 -9.60 -13.94
C ALA A 13 6.41 -8.12 -14.35
N LYS A 14 5.78 -7.79 -15.48
CA LYS A 14 5.66 -6.39 -15.92
C LYS A 14 4.74 -5.67 -14.92
N PRO A 15 5.15 -4.52 -14.36
CA PRO A 15 4.30 -3.79 -13.42
C PRO A 15 3.03 -3.32 -14.11
N TYR A 16 1.89 -3.53 -13.46
CA TYR A 16 0.60 -2.96 -13.86
C TYR A 16 0.41 -1.65 -13.11
N ILE A 17 0.27 -0.54 -13.86
CA ILE A 17 -0.01 0.77 -13.30
C ILE A 17 -1.51 1.00 -13.41
N TYR A 18 -2.16 1.20 -12.27
CA TYR A 18 -3.59 1.47 -12.20
C TYR A 18 -3.88 2.88 -12.74
N THR A 19 -4.94 3.00 -13.51
CA THR A 19 -5.50 4.28 -13.95
C THR A 19 -6.32 4.92 -12.84
N ASP A 20 -6.54 6.23 -12.91
CA ASP A 20 -7.37 6.97 -11.94
C ASP A 20 -8.78 6.38 -11.79
N ALA A 21 -9.35 5.88 -12.89
CA ALA A 21 -10.65 5.22 -12.90
C ALA A 21 -10.63 3.90 -12.10
N GLU A 22 -9.58 3.10 -12.26
CA GLU A 22 -9.42 1.84 -11.52
C GLU A 22 -9.12 2.08 -10.05
N ILE A 23 -8.31 3.11 -9.72
CA ILE A 23 -8.08 3.53 -8.33
C ILE A 23 -9.40 3.95 -7.70
N THR A 24 -10.19 4.80 -8.39
CA THR A 24 -11.51 5.24 -7.90
C THR A 24 -12.44 4.05 -7.66
N ALA A 25 -12.50 3.10 -8.60
CA ALA A 25 -13.30 1.90 -8.47
C ALA A 25 -12.82 1.00 -7.31
N LEU A 26 -11.50 0.87 -7.12
CA LEU A 26 -10.91 0.13 -6.00
C LEU A 26 -11.30 0.75 -4.66
N LEU A 27 -11.19 2.07 -4.53
CA LEU A 27 -11.55 2.80 -3.31
C LEU A 27 -13.04 2.68 -3.00
N ALA A 28 -13.91 2.76 -4.00
CA ALA A 28 -15.34 2.56 -3.84
C ALA A 28 -15.67 1.12 -3.40
N THR A 29 -14.98 0.12 -3.97
CA THR A 29 -15.17 -1.29 -3.62
C THR A 29 -14.65 -1.60 -2.21
N ALA A 30 -13.58 -0.93 -1.75
CA ALA A 30 -13.10 -1.10 -0.38
C ALA A 30 -14.20 -0.74 0.65
N LEU A 31 -15.04 0.27 0.35
CA LEU A 31 -16.15 0.68 1.22
C LEU A 31 -17.29 -0.34 1.30
N SER A 32 -17.37 -1.29 0.36
CA SER A 32 -18.37 -2.38 0.38
C SER A 32 -17.87 -3.66 1.03
N LEU A 33 -16.65 -3.67 1.59
CA LEU A 33 -16.10 -4.84 2.27
C LEU A 33 -16.91 -5.24 3.51
N PRO A 34 -17.28 -6.52 3.65
CA PRO A 34 -17.94 -7.02 4.84
C PRO A 34 -16.94 -7.29 6.00
N PRO A 35 -17.43 -7.28 7.26
CA PRO A 35 -18.79 -6.90 7.65
C PRO A 35 -18.95 -5.37 7.69
N ALA A 36 -20.17 -4.89 7.37
CA ALA A 36 -20.44 -3.46 7.12
C ALA A 36 -20.29 -2.56 8.37
N ASP A 37 -20.35 -3.15 9.55
CA ASP A 37 -20.24 -2.54 10.87
C ASP A 37 -18.80 -2.57 11.44
N ALA A 38 -17.84 -3.15 10.71
CA ALA A 38 -16.44 -3.17 11.13
C ALA A 38 -15.60 -2.06 10.49
N LEU A 39 -14.41 -1.83 11.08
CA LEU A 39 -13.42 -0.87 10.59
C LEU A 39 -12.82 -1.27 9.24
N ARG A 40 -12.90 -2.54 8.86
CA ARG A 40 -12.23 -3.11 7.68
C ARG A 40 -12.41 -2.25 6.41
N ARG A 41 -13.64 -1.85 6.11
CA ARG A 41 -13.95 -1.05 4.92
C ARG A 41 -13.21 0.30 4.90
N TRP A 42 -13.14 0.94 6.06
CA TRP A 42 -12.47 2.23 6.24
C TRP A 42 -10.96 2.06 6.20
N THR A 43 -10.43 1.02 6.86
CA THR A 43 -9.01 0.71 6.85
C THR A 43 -8.49 0.51 5.43
N TYR A 44 -9.15 -0.32 4.61
CA TYR A 44 -8.71 -0.56 3.24
C TYR A 44 -8.92 0.65 2.32
N HIS A 45 -10.01 1.39 2.50
CA HIS A 45 -10.23 2.63 1.74
C HIS A 45 -9.11 3.66 2.02
N CYS A 46 -8.78 3.90 3.29
CA CYS A 46 -7.69 4.80 3.66
C CYS A 46 -6.33 4.26 3.21
N LEU A 47 -6.04 2.98 3.41
CA LEU A 47 -4.76 2.38 3.03
C LEU A 47 -4.48 2.50 1.52
N PHE A 48 -5.45 2.11 0.68
CA PHE A 48 -5.30 2.21 -0.77
C PHE A 48 -5.24 3.68 -1.22
N GLY A 49 -6.01 4.56 -0.57
CA GLY A 49 -5.97 5.99 -0.84
C GLY A 49 -4.59 6.57 -0.58
N LEU A 50 -4.00 6.30 0.58
CA LEU A 50 -2.66 6.76 0.96
C LEU A 50 -1.58 6.25 0.00
N ILE A 51 -1.61 4.95 -0.36
CA ILE A 51 -0.67 4.39 -1.34
C ILE A 51 -0.80 5.11 -2.69
N ALA A 52 -2.03 5.36 -3.15
CA ALA A 52 -2.28 5.99 -4.44
C ALA A 52 -1.82 7.46 -4.49
N VAL A 53 -2.05 8.24 -3.43
CA VAL A 53 -1.78 9.69 -3.44
C VAL A 53 -0.36 10.05 -2.98
N ALA A 54 0.23 9.27 -2.07
CA ALA A 54 1.55 9.55 -1.51
C ALA A 54 2.65 8.63 -2.07
N GLY A 55 2.29 7.65 -2.90
CA GLY A 55 3.26 6.74 -3.53
C GLY A 55 3.96 5.80 -2.53
N LEU A 56 3.30 5.51 -1.40
CA LEU A 56 3.86 4.65 -0.35
C LEU A 56 4.09 3.24 -0.87
N ARG A 57 5.21 2.65 -0.47
CA ARG A 57 5.41 1.22 -0.60
C ARG A 57 4.48 0.48 0.36
N HIS A 58 4.18 -0.77 0.02
CA HIS A 58 3.34 -1.61 0.87
C HIS A 58 3.84 -1.69 2.32
N SER A 59 5.15 -1.86 2.55
CA SER A 59 5.72 -1.89 3.90
C SER A 59 5.58 -0.54 4.61
N GLU A 60 5.92 0.56 3.95
CA GLU A 60 5.82 1.92 4.51
C GLU A 60 4.40 2.25 4.98
N ALA A 61 3.38 1.84 4.21
CA ALA A 61 1.99 2.05 4.58
C ALA A 61 1.51 1.15 5.73
N LEU A 62 2.07 -0.06 5.86
CA LEU A 62 1.74 -0.97 6.95
C LEU A 62 2.46 -0.63 8.26
N ASP A 63 3.62 0.02 8.19
CA ASP A 63 4.45 0.39 9.33
C ASP A 63 4.11 1.78 9.90
N LEU A 64 3.02 2.41 9.44
CA LEU A 64 2.54 3.69 9.97
C LEU A 64 2.00 3.58 11.39
N PHE A 65 2.53 4.39 12.30
CA PHE A 65 1.98 4.58 13.64
C PHE A 65 1.11 5.83 13.72
N ARG A 66 0.30 5.95 14.78
CA ARG A 66 -0.53 7.15 14.98
C ARG A 66 0.31 8.42 15.10
N ASP A 67 1.47 8.33 15.74
CA ASP A 67 2.39 9.45 15.94
C ASP A 67 3.07 9.91 14.63
N ASP A 68 2.89 9.16 13.55
CA ASP A 68 3.41 9.51 12.22
C ASP A 68 2.44 10.36 11.40
N VAL A 69 1.21 10.53 11.88
CA VAL A 69 0.14 11.22 11.16
C VAL A 69 -0.20 12.51 11.88
N ASP A 70 0.25 13.63 11.32
CA ASP A 70 -0.21 14.96 11.72
C ASP A 70 -1.38 15.37 10.81
N LEU A 71 -2.61 15.17 11.30
CA LEU A 71 -3.82 15.52 10.56
C LEU A 71 -4.07 17.03 10.51
N ASP A 72 -3.55 17.79 11.47
CA ASP A 72 -3.74 19.24 11.53
C ASP A 72 -2.90 19.94 10.45
N GLN A 73 -1.68 19.42 10.20
CA GLN A 73 -0.78 19.91 9.15
C GLN A 73 -0.90 19.13 7.83
N GLY A 74 -1.61 17.99 7.83
CA GLY A 74 -1.70 17.11 6.67
C GLY A 74 -0.36 16.44 6.32
N ILE A 75 0.47 16.15 7.33
CA ILE A 75 1.81 15.59 7.17
C ILE A 75 1.81 14.11 7.55
N LEU A 76 2.45 13.29 6.71
CA LEU A 76 2.71 11.89 6.98
C LEU A 76 4.22 11.66 7.10
N THR A 77 4.67 11.18 8.25
CA THR A 77 6.08 10.89 8.52
C THR A 77 6.36 9.40 8.28
N ILE A 78 7.19 9.08 7.28
CA ILE A 78 7.54 7.68 7.00
C ILE A 78 8.81 7.32 7.76
N ARG A 79 8.67 6.45 8.78
CA ARG A 79 9.80 5.89 9.53
C ARG A 79 10.44 4.76 8.73
N GLU A 80 11.77 4.74 8.73
CA GLU A 80 12.62 3.76 8.05
C GLU A 80 12.39 3.59 6.54
N THR A 81 13.11 4.40 5.76
CA THR A 81 13.32 4.10 4.35
C THR A 81 14.60 3.28 4.17
N LYS A 82 14.42 2.04 3.72
CA LYS A 82 15.40 1.17 3.03
C LYS A 82 16.53 0.47 3.79
N PHE A 83 16.91 0.86 5.00
CA PHE A 83 17.89 0.15 5.82
C PHE A 83 17.57 0.45 7.28
N GLY A 84 17.63 -0.54 8.18
CA GLY A 84 17.80 -0.20 9.60
C GLY A 84 19.03 0.67 9.81
#